data_AF-A0A3D3BQT9-F1
#
_entry.id   AF-A0A3D3BQT9-F1
#
_cell.length_a   1.000
_cell.length_b   1.000
_cell.length_c   1.000
_cell.angle_alpha   90.00
_cell.angle_beta   90.00
_cell.angle_gamma   90.00
#
_symmetry.space_group_name_H-M   'P 1'
#
loop_
_entity.id
_entity.type
_entity.pdbx_description
1 polymer ?
#
loop_
_entity_poly.entity_id
_entity_poly.type
_entity_poly.pdbx_seq_one_letter_code
_entity_poly.pdbx_strand_id
1 'polypeptide(L)' 'MSTPEVVVTGLGMTTPVGGDVASSWSAILAGQSGVRPIAAEWITEQPSRIAGQLAVKPSEVLTKV' A
#
# COMPACT_ATOMS: atom_id res chain seq x y z
N MET A 1 -35.56 14.63 -11.90
CA MET A 1 -34.97 13.95 -10.74
C MET A 1 -33.67 14.63 -10.40
N SER A 2 -33.44 15.04 -9.15
CA SER A 2 -32.12 15.53 -8.73
C SER A 2 -31.20 14.34 -8.47
N THR A 3 -29.94 14.46 -8.86
CA THR A 3 -28.91 13.46 -8.52
C THR A 3 -28.67 13.50 -7.00
N PRO A 4 -28.65 12.35 -6.30
CA PRO A 4 -28.34 12.32 -4.88
C PRO A 4 -26.90 12.75 -4.61
N GLU A 5 -26.67 13.45 -3.50
CA GLU A 5 -25.33 13.74 -3.00
C GLU A 5 -24.72 12.46 -2.40
N VAL A 6 -23.58 12.05 -2.95
CA VAL A 6 -22.83 10.86 -2.51
C VAL A 6 -21.52 11.33 -1.89
N VAL A 7 -21.23 10.83 -0.68
CA VAL A 7 -20.03 11.20 0.08
C VAL A 7 -19.19 9.97 0.42
N VAL A 8 -17.89 10.19 0.67
CA VAL A 8 -16.98 9.17 1.18
C VAL A 8 -17.03 9.19 2.70
N THR A 9 -17.45 8.09 3.32
CA THR A 9 -17.61 7.96 4.78
C THR A 9 -16.51 7.13 5.44
N GLY A 10 -15.61 6.52 4.67
CA GLY A 10 -14.53 5.70 5.19
C GLY A 10 -13.40 5.54 4.18
N LEU A 11 -12.19 5.37 4.72
CA LEU A 11 -10.97 5.12 3.96
C LEU A 11 -10.21 3.96 4.59
N GLY A 12 -9.58 3.14 3.75
CA GLY A 12 -8.68 2.08 4.16
C GLY A 12 -7.53 1.99 3.16
N MET A 13 -6.32 1.75 3.66
CA MET A 13 -5.11 1.72 2.83
C MET A 13 -4.15 0.66 3.34
N THR A 14 -3.64 -0.16 2.42
CA THR A 14 -2.48 -1.04 2.64
C THR A 14 -1.54 -0.81 1.47
N THR A 15 -0.39 -0.19 1.72
CA THR A 15 0.47 0.32 0.65
C THR A 15 1.94 -0.04 0.87
N PRO A 16 2.82 0.20 -0.12
CA PRO A 16 4.26 0.05 0.04
C PRO A 16 4.93 1.09 0.95
N VAL A 17 4.19 2.09 1.42
CA VAL A 17 4.71 3.19 2.26
C VAL A 17 4.00 3.29 3.63
N GLY A 18 2.95 2.51 3.85
CA GLY A 18 2.21 2.50 5.11
C GLY A 18 1.16 1.39 5.17
N GLY A 19 0.83 0.96 6.39
CA GLY A 19 -0.15 -0.10 6.65
C GLY A 19 -1.57 0.40 6.90
N ASP A 20 -1.75 1.72 6.98
CA ASP A 20 -3.02 2.39 7.19
C ASP A 20 -3.04 3.74 6.45
N VAL A 21 -4.16 4.46 6.58
CA VAL A 21 -4.37 5.76 5.92
C VAL A 21 -3.38 6.82 6.43
N ALA A 22 -3.20 6.92 7.74
CA ALA A 22 -2.41 7.98 8.36
C ALA A 22 -0.91 7.85 8.01
N SER A 23 -0.35 6.65 8.19
CA SER A 23 1.03 6.32 7.86
C SER A 23 1.31 6.48 6.38
N SER A 24 0.43 5.96 5.50
CA SER A 24 0.60 6.08 4.05
C SER A 24 0.57 7.54 3.60
N TRP A 25 -0.36 8.33 4.11
CA TRP A 25 -0.50 9.74 3.73
C TRP A 25 0.72 10.56 4.15
N SER A 26 1.17 10.40 5.41
CA SER A 26 2.37 11.08 5.90
C SER A 26 3.62 10.72 5.08
N ALA A 27 3.79 9.45 4.71
CA ALA A 27 4.91 8.98 3.93
C ALA A 27 4.93 9.59 2.51
N ILE A 28 3.76 9.65 1.87
CA ILE A 28 3.60 10.27 0.54
C ILE A 28 3.94 11.75 0.58
N LEU A 29 3.41 12.50 1.57
CA LEU A 29 3.72 13.92 1.72
C LEU A 29 5.22 14.17 2.00
N ALA A 30 5.88 13.25 2.70
CA ALA A 30 7.32 13.30 2.93
C ALA A 30 8.17 12.86 1.73
N GLY A 31 7.55 12.52 0.59
CA GLY A 31 8.27 12.06 -0.61
C GLY A 31 8.94 10.70 -0.44
N GLN A 32 8.49 9.88 0.52
CA GLN A 32 9.07 8.56 0.75
C GLN A 32 8.67 7.62 -0.39
N SER A 33 9.66 7.12 -1.13
CA SER A 33 9.42 6.04 -2.09
C SER A 33 9.07 4.75 -1.35
N GLY A 34 8.11 3.97 -1.85
CA GLY A 34 7.83 2.60 -1.38
C GLY A 34 8.50 1.51 -2.22
N VAL A 35 9.18 1.88 -3.31
CA VAL A 35 9.81 0.91 -4.21
C VAL A 35 11.17 0.50 -3.67
N ARG A 36 11.42 -0.80 -3.56
CA ARG A 36 12.66 -1.39 -3.03
C ARG A 36 13.10 -2.60 -3.87
N PRO A 37 14.39 -3.01 -3.80
CA PRO A 37 14.82 -4.29 -4.34
C PRO A 37 14.03 -5.45 -3.73
N ILE A 38 13.65 -6.43 -4.56
CA ILE A 38 12.97 -7.63 -4.08
C ILE A 38 14.03 -8.59 -3.51
N ALA A 39 13.90 -8.93 -2.22
CA ALA A 39 14.78 -9.89 -1.54
C ALA A 39 14.21 -11.32 -1.65
N ALA A 40 14.29 -11.92 -2.83
CA ALA A 40 13.88 -13.30 -3.07
C ALA A 40 14.79 -13.98 -4.09
N GLU A 41 15.08 -15.28 -3.91
CA GLU A 41 16.02 -16.02 -4.75
C GLU A 41 15.61 -16.05 -6.23
N TRP A 42 14.31 -16.19 -6.50
CA TRP A 42 13.73 -16.21 -7.84
C TRP A 42 13.88 -14.88 -8.60
N ILE A 43 14.24 -13.78 -7.94
CA ILE A 43 14.33 -12.47 -8.61
C ILE A 43 15.47 -12.40 -9.63
N THR A 44 16.48 -13.24 -9.47
CA THR A 44 17.67 -13.24 -10.34
C THR A 44 17.32 -13.54 -11.80
N GLU A 45 16.25 -14.31 -12.01
CA GLU A 45 15.71 -14.72 -13.32
C GLU A 45 14.80 -13.67 -13.97
N GLN A 46 14.44 -12.60 -13.23
CA GLN A 46 13.48 -11.61 -13.70
C GLN A 46 14.17 -10.35 -14.25
N PRO A 47 13.64 -9.74 -15.34
CA PRO A 47 14.18 -8.51 -15.91
C PRO A 47 14.00 -7.30 -14.99
N SER A 48 12.93 -7.26 -14.20
CA SER A 48 12.74 -6.26 -13.14
C SER A 48 13.07 -6.86 -11.78
N ARG A 49 13.82 -6.12 -10.95
CA ARG A 49 14.30 -6.55 -9.63
C ARG A 49 13.83 -5.68 -8.48
N ILE A 50 12.90 -4.77 -8.74
CA ILE A 50 12.34 -3.83 -7.77
C ILE A 50 10.82 -3.95 -7.74
N ALA A 51 10.21 -3.72 -6.57
CA ALA A 51 8.76 -3.59 -6.43
C ALA A 51 8.40 -2.70 -5.24
N GLY A 52 7.16 -2.20 -5.25
CA GLY A 52 6.50 -1.68 -4.05
C GLY A 52 5.87 -2.85 -3.29
N GLN A 53 6.65 -3.53 -2.44
CA GLN A 53 6.11 -4.56 -1.55
C GLN A 53 5.35 -3.90 -0.39
N LEU A 54 4.28 -4.54 0.10
CA LEU A 54 3.48 -3.99 1.19
C LEU A 54 4.36 -3.71 2.43
N ALA A 55 4.20 -2.51 3.00
CA ALA A 55 4.94 -2.10 4.19
C ALA A 55 4.56 -2.93 5.43
N VAL A 56 3.31 -3.38 5.48
CA VAL A 56 2.76 -4.23 6.55
C VAL A 56 2.07 -5.43 5.91
N LYS A 57 2.28 -6.63 6.46
CA LYS A 57 1.63 -7.83 5.93
C LYS A 57 0.13 -7.77 6.24
N PRO A 58 -0.77 -8.01 5.25
CA PRO A 58 -2.21 -7.95 5.49
C PRO A 58 -2.68 -8.89 6.61
N SER A 59 -2.01 -10.03 6.79
CA SER A 59 -2.31 -11.00 7.85
C SER A 59 -2.09 -10.48 9.27
N GLU A 60 -1.32 -9.40 9.43
CA GLU A 60 -1.06 -8.80 10.74
C GLU A 60 -2.15 -7.80 11.14
N VAL A 61 -2.94 -7.32 10.18
CA VAL A 61 -3.88 -6.19 10.38
C VAL A 61 -5.32 -6.53 10.02
N LEU A 62 -5.52 -7.45 9.07
CA LEU A 62 -6.85 -7.84 8.60
C LEU A 62 -7.27 -9.15 9.27
N THR A 63 -8.44 -9.11 9.92
CA THR A 63 -9.09 -10.30 10.45
C THR A 63 -9.47 -11.22 9.29
N LYS A 64 -9.04 -12.48 9.35
CA LYS A 64 -9.49 -13.51 8.41
C LYS A 64 -10.98 -13.79 8.66
N VAL A 65 -11.77 -13.77 7.58
CA VAL A 65 -13.17 -14.22 7.57
C VAL A 65 -13.27 -15.67 7.15
#